data_AF-A0A9P7UMM9-F1
#
_entry.id   AF-A0A9P7UMM9-F1
#
_cell.length_a   1.000
_cell.length_b   1.000
_cell.length_c   1.000
_cell.angle_alpha   90.00
_cell.angle_beta   90.00
_cell.angle_gamma   90.00
#
_symmetry.space_group_name_H-M   'P 1'
#
loop_
_entity.id
_entity.type
_entity.pdbx_description
1 polymer ?
#
loop_
_entity_poly.entity_id
_entity_poly.type
_entity_poly.pdbx_seq_one_letter_code
_entity_poly.pdbx_strand_id
1 'polypeptide(L)'
;MLDDFANFWNWRKTINLETSLVKKLVKAIPEAVVNARAFTAFTDTLQDDHVKDLLIWQDQVVQWEQGLSNFCPYDMCEETLTLAQVKKELAEEEHQREVTGMNTSISTLSGLVIDRLEIEELQQSIVASMTCKKKLTDFQECSRITRQTSLLQRIQKYRDSLLIHIPALRPLIEAEPPECTSPETMNLFLPSSLNERSHTLIPTELIQLEDRLHFVQVHESLSQLQAQLRSRSVVYKNTSHLQPSQGNVYKNEYAPGQD
;
A
#
# COMPACT_ATOMS: atom_id res chain seq x y z
N MET A 1 6.22 27.91 -37.40
CA MET A 1 5.84 26.58 -37.92
C MET A 1 5.19 25.71 -36.85
N LEU A 2 5.88 25.29 -35.77
CA LEU A 2 5.23 24.50 -34.70
C LEU A 2 4.10 25.27 -33.98
N ASP A 3 4.32 26.57 -33.77
CA ASP A 3 3.39 27.47 -33.11
C ASP A 3 2.11 27.71 -33.95
N ASP A 4 2.25 27.75 -35.28
CA ASP A 4 1.11 27.89 -36.20
C ASP A 4 0.22 26.64 -36.19
N PHE A 5 0.83 25.45 -36.15
CA PHE A 5 0.09 24.19 -35.98
C PHE A 5 -0.63 24.15 -34.62
N ALA A 6 0.05 24.54 -33.54
CA ALA A 6 -0.54 24.57 -32.20
C ALA A 6 -1.73 25.57 -32.13
N ASN A 7 -1.58 26.76 -32.71
CA ASN A 7 -2.64 27.76 -32.79
C ASN A 7 -3.84 27.28 -33.63
N PHE A 8 -3.60 26.61 -34.76
CA PHE A 8 -4.67 26.00 -35.55
C PHE A 8 -5.44 24.93 -34.75
N TRP A 9 -4.74 24.08 -34.00
CA TRP A 9 -5.37 23.09 -33.14
C TRP A 9 -6.19 23.71 -32.00
N ASN A 10 -5.69 24.79 -31.39
CA ASN A 10 -6.43 25.53 -30.37
C ASN A 10 -7.70 26.19 -30.94
N TRP A 11 -7.59 26.88 -32.08
CA TRP A 11 -8.75 27.44 -32.77
C TRP A 11 -9.80 26.36 -33.10
N ARG A 12 -9.36 25.22 -33.62
CA ARG A 12 -10.23 24.08 -33.92
C ARG A 12 -10.90 23.52 -32.65
N LYS A 13 -10.22 23.47 -31.50
CA LYS A 13 -10.84 23.08 -30.22
C LYS A 13 -11.92 24.09 -29.81
N THR A 14 -11.65 25.38 -29.94
CA THR A 14 -12.61 26.45 -29.60
C THR A 14 -13.86 26.39 -30.46
N ILE A 15 -13.74 26.24 -31.78
CA ILE A 15 -14.89 26.13 -32.69
C ILE A 15 -15.69 24.84 -32.44
N ASN A 16 -15.03 23.73 -32.13
CA ASN A 16 -15.71 22.47 -31.83
C ASN A 16 -16.20 22.35 -30.37
N LEU A 17 -15.98 23.37 -29.54
CA LEU A 17 -16.32 23.31 -28.12
C LEU A 17 -17.84 23.26 -27.93
N GLU A 18 -18.60 24.07 -28.68
CA GLU A 18 -20.06 24.13 -28.61
C GLU A 18 -20.69 22.75 -28.89
N THR A 19 -20.33 22.13 -30.02
CA THR A 19 -20.86 20.80 -30.39
C THR A 19 -20.42 19.70 -29.42
N SER A 20 -19.21 19.81 -28.87
CA SER A 20 -18.69 18.90 -27.84
C SER A 20 -19.46 19.04 -26.52
N LEU A 21 -19.72 20.27 -26.07
CA LEU A 21 -20.46 20.55 -24.85
C LEU A 21 -21.91 20.08 -24.95
N VAL A 22 -22.59 20.31 -26.08
CA VAL A 22 -23.97 19.82 -26.28
C VAL A 22 -24.02 18.30 -26.20
N LYS A 23 -23.09 17.59 -26.86
CA LYS A 23 -23.01 16.12 -26.79
C LYS A 23 -22.74 15.63 -25.37
N LYS A 24 -21.86 16.30 -24.64
CA LYS A 24 -21.58 15.99 -23.22
C LYS A 24 -22.79 16.23 -22.33
N LEU A 25 -23.52 17.33 -22.55
CA LEU A 25 -24.72 17.66 -21.77
C LEU A 25 -25.82 16.62 -21.98
N VAL A 26 -26.09 16.23 -23.23
CA VAL A 26 -27.07 15.18 -23.55
C VAL A 26 -26.73 13.86 -22.85
N LYS A 27 -25.44 13.53 -22.72
CA LYS A 27 -24.98 12.35 -21.97
C LYS A 27 -25.05 12.54 -20.45
N ALA A 28 -24.74 13.74 -19.96
CA ALA A 28 -24.70 14.05 -18.53
C ALA A 28 -26.09 14.06 -17.87
N ILE A 29 -27.15 14.44 -18.60
CA ILE A 29 -28.52 14.48 -18.07
C ILE A 29 -28.98 13.11 -17.52
N PRO A 30 -28.95 11.99 -18.28
CA PRO A 30 -29.34 10.70 -17.75
C PRO A 30 -28.40 10.20 -16.65
N GLU A 31 -27.09 10.46 -16.76
CA GLU A 31 -26.12 10.12 -15.72
C GLU A 31 -26.41 10.87 -14.41
N ALA A 32 -26.81 12.13 -14.46
CA ALA A 32 -27.20 12.92 -13.30
C ALA A 32 -28.42 12.33 -12.59
N VAL A 33 -29.41 11.84 -13.34
CA VAL A 33 -30.59 11.16 -12.75
C VAL A 33 -30.19 9.87 -12.05
N VAL A 34 -29.32 9.07 -12.66
CA VAL A 34 -28.80 7.83 -12.04
C VAL A 34 -28.01 8.15 -10.76
N ASN A 35 -27.11 9.13 -10.82
CA ASN A 35 -26.30 9.54 -9.69
C ASN A 35 -27.16 10.11 -8.55
N ALA A 36 -28.18 10.91 -8.86
CA ALA A 36 -29.10 11.44 -7.86
C ALA A 36 -29.86 10.32 -7.14
N ARG A 37 -30.38 9.33 -7.88
CA ARG A 37 -31.06 8.16 -7.28
C ARG A 37 -30.12 7.30 -6.43
N ALA A 38 -28.90 7.08 -6.92
CA ALA A 38 -27.89 6.36 -6.17
C ALA A 38 -27.51 7.09 -4.88
N PHE A 39 -27.40 8.42 -4.94
CA PHE A 39 -27.11 9.26 -3.78
C PHE A 39 -28.25 9.24 -2.76
N THR A 40 -29.51 9.37 -3.19
CA THR A 40 -30.65 9.29 -2.26
C THR A 40 -30.71 7.92 -1.60
N ALA A 41 -30.63 6.84 -2.39
CA ALA A 41 -30.66 5.49 -1.82
C ALA A 41 -29.51 5.24 -0.84
N PHE A 42 -28.30 5.72 -1.15
CA PHE A 42 -27.15 5.62 -0.25
C PHE A 42 -27.36 6.42 1.04
N THR A 43 -27.88 7.64 0.93
CA THR A 43 -28.15 8.51 2.09
C THR A 43 -29.23 7.91 2.98
N ASP A 44 -30.31 7.37 2.39
CA ASP A 44 -31.38 6.70 3.13
C ASP A 44 -30.84 5.49 3.90
N THR A 45 -30.00 4.65 3.27
CA THR A 45 -29.36 3.52 3.98
C THR A 45 -28.44 3.94 5.11
N LEU A 46 -27.71 5.04 4.95
CA LEU A 46 -26.85 5.57 6.02
C LEU A 46 -27.66 6.18 7.16
N GLN A 47 -28.86 6.70 6.90
CA GLN A 47 -29.76 7.15 7.96
C GLN A 47 -30.33 5.99 8.77
N ASP A 48 -30.43 4.80 8.22
CA ASP A 48 -30.89 3.64 9.00
C ASP A 48 -29.77 3.12 9.93
N ASP A 49 -28.54 3.01 9.41
CA ASP A 49 -27.44 2.33 10.11
C ASP A 49 -26.50 3.28 10.88
N HIS A 50 -26.31 4.53 10.39
CA HIS A 50 -25.22 5.43 10.80
C HIS A 50 -25.65 6.91 10.98
N VAL A 51 -26.84 7.16 11.55
CA VAL A 51 -27.39 8.54 11.76
C VAL A 51 -26.38 9.49 12.42
N LYS A 52 -25.70 9.03 13.46
CA LYS A 52 -24.82 9.89 14.27
C LYS A 52 -23.63 10.40 13.44
N ASP A 53 -23.00 9.50 12.71
CA ASP A 53 -21.84 9.81 11.88
C ASP A 53 -22.24 10.74 10.72
N LEU A 54 -23.44 10.53 10.15
CA LEU A 54 -24.01 11.39 9.12
C LEU A 54 -24.22 12.84 9.59
N LEU A 55 -24.77 13.03 10.79
CA LEU A 55 -25.01 14.36 11.35
C LEU A 55 -23.69 15.11 11.62
N ILE A 56 -22.69 14.40 12.16
CA ILE A 56 -21.36 14.96 12.39
C ILE A 56 -20.74 15.39 11.05
N TRP A 57 -20.79 14.52 10.05
CA TRP A 57 -20.22 14.83 8.74
C TRP A 57 -20.94 15.99 8.05
N GLN A 58 -22.28 16.04 8.14
CA GLN A 58 -23.06 17.14 7.56
C GLN A 58 -22.72 18.49 8.20
N ASP A 59 -22.55 18.54 9.53
CA ASP A 59 -22.11 19.74 10.25
C ASP A 59 -20.70 20.18 9.79
N GLN A 60 -19.76 19.22 9.68
CA GLN A 60 -18.41 19.50 9.17
C GLN A 60 -18.43 20.09 7.75
N VAL A 61 -19.25 19.54 6.85
CA VAL A 61 -19.41 20.05 5.47
C VAL A 61 -19.96 21.46 5.47
N VAL A 62 -21.02 21.73 6.25
CA VAL A 62 -21.62 23.07 6.33
C VAL A 62 -20.62 24.09 6.87
N GLN A 63 -19.88 23.75 7.94
CA GLN A 63 -18.87 24.64 8.52
C GLN A 63 -17.73 24.93 7.53
N TRP A 64 -17.31 23.93 6.75
CA TRP A 64 -16.27 24.10 5.75
C TRP A 64 -16.76 24.93 4.54
N GLU A 65 -17.94 24.65 4.00
CA GLU A 65 -18.52 25.39 2.87
C GLU A 65 -18.78 26.87 3.22
N GLN A 66 -19.12 27.15 4.49
CA GLN A 66 -19.29 28.50 5.00
C GLN A 66 -17.96 29.20 5.33
N GLY A 67 -16.82 28.51 5.20
CA GLY A 67 -15.50 29.03 5.53
C GLY A 67 -15.28 29.27 7.02
N LEU A 68 -16.09 28.63 7.89
CA LEU A 68 -15.98 28.72 9.35
C LEU A 68 -14.92 27.76 9.92
N SER A 69 -14.50 26.77 9.13
CA SER A 69 -13.51 25.79 9.51
C SER A 69 -12.40 25.67 8.46
N ASN A 70 -11.16 25.50 8.92
CA ASN A 70 -10.02 25.16 8.07
C ASN A 70 -9.91 23.65 7.81
N PHE A 71 -10.72 22.83 8.49
CA PHE A 71 -10.77 21.40 8.29
C PHE A 71 -11.62 21.07 7.06
N CYS A 72 -11.02 20.44 6.06
CA CYS A 72 -11.71 19.96 4.87
C CYS A 72 -12.25 18.54 5.12
N PRO A 73 -13.58 18.33 5.18
CA PRO A 73 -14.17 17.00 5.41
C PRO A 73 -14.02 16.05 4.22
N TYR A 74 -13.57 16.57 3.07
CA TYR A 74 -13.27 15.80 1.87
C TYR A 74 -11.81 15.37 1.81
N ASP A 75 -10.94 15.95 2.65
CA ASP A 75 -9.56 15.50 2.75
C ASP A 75 -9.57 14.12 3.41
N MET A 76 -8.96 13.17 2.72
CA MET A 76 -8.72 11.85 3.27
C MET A 76 -7.75 12.05 4.43
N CYS A 77 -8.05 11.52 5.62
CA CYS A 77 -7.10 11.55 6.74
C CYS A 77 -5.76 10.93 6.28
N GLU A 78 -4.77 11.79 6.06
CA GLU A 78 -3.40 11.42 5.67
C GLU A 78 -2.55 11.03 6.89
N GLU A 79 -3.15 10.93 8.07
CA GLU A 79 -2.50 10.42 9.28
C GLU A 79 -2.33 8.90 9.21
N THR A 80 -1.76 8.41 8.11
CA THR A 80 -1.18 7.08 8.09
C THR A 80 0.11 7.18 8.87
N LEU A 81 0.06 6.80 10.15
CA LEU A 81 1.26 6.44 10.90
C LEU A 81 2.00 5.41 10.05
N THR A 82 3.15 5.78 9.49
CA THR A 82 3.91 4.90 8.58
C THR A 82 4.97 4.12 9.35
N LEU A 83 5.25 2.91 8.90
CA LEU A 83 6.32 2.10 9.46
C LEU A 83 7.68 2.80 9.32
N ALA A 84 7.87 3.59 8.25
CA ALA A 84 9.05 4.43 8.07
C ALA A 84 9.18 5.52 9.14
N GLN A 85 8.08 6.17 9.53
CA GLN A 85 8.08 7.17 10.61
C GLN A 85 8.46 6.53 11.94
N VAL A 86 7.92 5.36 12.28
CA VAL A 86 8.28 4.68 13.54
C VAL A 86 9.71 4.16 13.52
N LYS A 87 10.20 3.63 12.40
CA LYS A 87 11.62 3.28 12.24
C LYS A 87 12.52 4.49 12.46
N LYS A 88 12.14 5.65 11.91
CA LYS A 88 12.86 6.92 12.11
C LYS A 88 12.87 7.33 13.58
N GLU A 89 11.72 7.29 14.25
CA GLU A 89 11.60 7.61 15.66
C GLU A 89 12.49 6.69 16.52
N LEU A 90 12.46 5.38 16.28
CA LEU A 90 13.30 4.41 16.98
C LEU A 90 14.80 4.69 16.74
N ALA A 91 15.19 5.05 15.52
CA ALA A 91 16.58 5.41 15.20
C ALA A 91 17.02 6.74 15.85
N GLU A 92 16.12 7.72 15.95
CA GLU A 92 16.39 8.97 16.65
C GLU A 92 16.53 8.76 18.15
N GLU A 93 15.69 7.92 18.77
CA GLU A 93 15.83 7.53 20.17
C GLU A 93 17.15 6.79 20.43
N GLU A 94 17.53 5.85 19.55
CA GLU A 94 18.82 5.15 19.61
C GLU A 94 19.99 6.13 19.53
N HIS A 95 19.98 7.03 18.55
CA HIS A 95 21.03 8.04 18.41
C HIS A 95 21.15 8.95 19.65
N GLN A 96 20.03 9.39 20.21
CA GLN A 96 20.04 10.20 21.44
C GLN A 96 20.59 9.44 22.64
N ARG A 97 20.29 8.14 22.76
CA ARG A 97 20.81 7.26 23.82
C ARG A 97 22.31 7.04 23.68
N GLU A 98 22.81 6.85 22.46
CA GLU A 98 24.25 6.73 22.19
C GLU A 98 25.01 8.01 22.52
N VAL A 99 24.48 9.18 22.13
CA VAL A 99 25.08 10.49 22.44
C VAL A 99 25.14 10.74 23.96
N THR A 100 24.14 10.24 24.69
CA THR A 100 24.08 10.35 26.17
C THR A 100 24.95 9.28 26.86
N GLY A 101 25.54 8.34 26.12
CA GLY A 101 26.37 7.26 26.64
C GLY A 101 25.58 6.17 27.37
N MET A 102 24.25 6.13 27.21
CA MET A 102 23.35 5.19 27.89
C MET A 102 22.98 4.05 26.93
N ASN A 103 23.99 3.32 26.45
CA ASN A 103 23.80 2.15 25.58
C ASN A 103 23.12 1.04 26.39
N THR A 104 21.80 0.97 26.30
CA THR A 104 20.97 -0.02 27.00
C THR A 104 20.64 -1.17 26.04
N SER A 105 20.45 -2.37 26.59
CA SER A 105 20.00 -3.57 25.86
C SER A 105 18.85 -3.29 24.88
N ILE A 106 17.95 -2.38 25.24
CA ILE A 106 16.76 -1.93 24.47
C ILE A 106 17.10 -1.45 23.06
N SER A 107 18.18 -0.69 22.87
CA SER A 107 18.56 -0.13 21.56
C SER A 107 18.88 -1.25 20.56
N THR A 108 19.54 -2.29 21.05
CA THR A 108 19.86 -3.46 20.23
C THR A 108 18.64 -4.35 20.01
N LEU A 109 17.65 -4.34 20.92
CA LEU A 109 16.38 -5.05 20.73
C LEU A 109 15.50 -4.40 19.65
N SER A 110 15.46 -3.07 19.55
CA SER A 110 14.71 -2.39 18.47
C SER A 110 15.26 -2.72 17.09
N GLY A 111 16.59 -2.70 16.94
CA GLY A 111 17.26 -3.13 15.71
C GLY A 111 16.94 -4.57 15.34
N LEU A 112 16.89 -5.46 16.34
CA LEU A 112 16.56 -6.87 16.14
C LEU A 112 15.15 -7.09 15.59
N VAL A 113 14.14 -6.39 16.12
CA VAL A 113 12.75 -6.51 15.60
C VAL A 113 12.64 -5.92 14.19
N ILE A 114 13.30 -4.80 13.93
CA ILE A 114 13.34 -4.18 12.59
C ILE A 114 13.99 -5.11 11.58
N ASP A 115 15.17 -5.66 11.89
CA ASP A 115 15.87 -6.62 11.03
C ASP A 115 15.00 -7.83 10.72
N ARG A 116 14.24 -8.30 11.71
CA ARG A 116 13.31 -9.41 11.51
C ARG A 116 12.19 -9.06 10.54
N LEU A 117 11.54 -7.91 10.70
CA LEU A 117 10.46 -7.47 9.80
C LEU A 117 10.95 -7.36 8.35
N GLU A 118 12.20 -6.90 8.15
CA GLU A 118 12.81 -6.86 6.82
C GLU A 118 13.08 -8.25 6.24
N ILE A 119 13.48 -9.21 7.08
CA ILE A 119 13.64 -10.61 6.65
C ILE A 119 12.28 -11.20 6.26
N GLU A 120 11.22 -10.91 7.01
CA GLU A 120 9.86 -11.37 6.69
C GLU A 120 9.35 -10.77 5.37
N GLU A 121 9.55 -9.48 5.14
CA GLU A 121 9.21 -8.82 3.88
C GLU A 121 9.97 -9.48 2.70
N LEU A 122 11.26 -9.81 2.89
CA LEU A 122 12.03 -10.56 1.89
C LEU A 122 11.46 -11.96 1.65
N GLN A 123 11.11 -12.71 2.70
CA GLN A 123 10.46 -14.02 2.57
C GLN A 123 9.17 -13.91 1.74
N GLN A 124 8.27 -13.00 2.12
CA GLN A 124 7.00 -12.77 1.43
C GLN A 124 7.19 -12.33 -0.03
N SER A 125 8.18 -11.46 -0.31
CA SER A 125 8.47 -11.00 -1.67
C SER A 125 8.91 -12.14 -2.60
N ILE A 126 9.69 -13.10 -2.07
CA ILE A 126 10.14 -14.26 -2.84
C ILE A 126 8.97 -15.21 -3.05
N VAL A 127 8.16 -15.49 -2.01
CA VAL A 127 6.94 -16.32 -2.14
C VAL A 127 5.98 -15.72 -3.17
N ALA A 128 5.72 -14.41 -3.11
CA ALA A 128 4.88 -13.71 -4.07
C ALA A 128 5.40 -13.86 -5.51
N SER A 129 6.73 -13.78 -5.71
CA SER A 129 7.34 -14.02 -7.02
C SER A 129 7.17 -15.46 -7.52
N MET A 130 7.08 -16.45 -6.62
CA MET A 130 6.83 -17.85 -6.98
C MET A 130 5.39 -18.13 -7.40
N THR A 131 4.42 -17.42 -6.81
CA THR A 131 2.99 -17.63 -7.14
C THR A 131 2.66 -17.20 -8.58
N CYS A 132 3.50 -16.37 -9.21
CA CYS A 132 3.35 -15.96 -10.61
C CYS A 132 3.79 -17.11 -11.54
N LYS A 133 2.82 -17.89 -12.04
CA LYS A 133 2.99 -19.11 -12.86
C LYS A 133 3.57 -18.88 -14.28
N LYS A 134 4.67 -18.15 -14.41
CA LYS A 134 5.43 -18.02 -15.66
C LYS A 134 6.68 -18.90 -15.58
N LYS A 135 7.02 -19.59 -16.69
CA LYS A 135 8.31 -20.28 -16.79
C LYS A 135 9.41 -19.22 -16.59
N LEU A 136 10.23 -19.40 -15.56
CA LEU A 136 11.34 -18.47 -15.31
C LEU A 136 12.37 -18.61 -16.43
N THR A 137 12.94 -17.48 -16.83
CA THR A 137 14.15 -17.46 -17.67
C THR A 137 15.35 -17.86 -16.81
N ASP A 138 16.40 -18.45 -17.38
CA ASP A 138 17.64 -18.81 -16.66
C ASP A 138 18.20 -17.64 -15.83
N PHE A 139 18.12 -16.40 -16.35
CA PHE A 139 18.47 -15.19 -15.60
C PHE A 139 17.62 -14.97 -14.34
N GLN A 140 16.32 -15.23 -14.42
CA GLN A 140 15.40 -15.11 -13.29
C GLN A 140 15.63 -16.24 -12.28
N GLU A 141 16.00 -17.45 -12.73
CA GLU A 141 16.36 -18.55 -11.84
C GLU A 141 17.66 -18.27 -11.07
N CYS A 142 18.68 -17.75 -11.74
CA CYS A 142 19.90 -17.27 -11.10
C CYS A 142 19.60 -16.17 -10.07
N SER A 143 18.79 -15.17 -10.44
CA SER A 143 18.40 -14.10 -9.51
C SER A 143 17.66 -14.64 -8.28
N ARG A 144 16.78 -15.64 -8.47
CA ARG A 144 16.08 -16.33 -7.39
C ARG A 144 17.04 -17.02 -6.43
N ILE A 145 17.98 -17.81 -6.95
CA ILE A 145 18.96 -18.54 -6.13
C ILE A 145 19.83 -17.54 -5.34
N THR A 146 20.25 -16.44 -5.96
CA THR A 146 21.00 -15.38 -5.27
C THR A 146 20.18 -14.75 -4.14
N ARG A 147 18.90 -14.45 -4.37
CA ARG A 147 17.99 -13.93 -3.34
C ARG A 147 17.81 -14.92 -2.19
N GLN A 148 17.56 -16.19 -2.48
CA GLN A 148 17.44 -17.24 -1.48
C GLN A 148 18.73 -17.40 -0.64
N THR A 149 19.88 -17.36 -1.29
CA THR A 149 21.19 -17.44 -0.60
C THR A 149 21.41 -16.23 0.32
N SER A 150 21.08 -15.02 -0.16
CA SER A 150 21.18 -13.81 0.66
C SER A 150 20.23 -13.82 1.85
N LEU A 151 19.03 -14.36 1.66
CA LEU A 151 18.03 -14.52 2.71
C LEU A 151 18.51 -15.49 3.78
N LEU A 152 19.05 -16.65 3.39
CA LEU A 152 19.65 -17.60 4.33
C LEU A 152 20.77 -16.96 5.18
N GLN A 153 21.67 -16.23 4.53
CA GLN A 153 22.75 -15.53 5.25
C GLN A 153 22.21 -14.50 6.24
N ARG A 154 21.15 -13.77 5.86
CA ARG A 154 20.54 -12.78 6.76
C ARG A 154 19.81 -13.44 7.93
N ILE A 155 19.12 -14.55 7.70
CA ILE A 155 18.48 -15.35 8.76
C ILE A 155 19.51 -15.90 9.75
N GLN A 156 20.64 -16.41 9.25
CA GLN A 156 21.71 -16.92 10.12
C GLN A 156 22.29 -15.81 11.02
N LYS A 157 22.65 -14.66 10.44
CA LYS A 157 23.12 -13.50 11.20
C LYS A 157 22.10 -13.02 12.24
N TYR A 158 20.83 -13.03 11.86
CA TYR A 158 19.74 -12.68 12.76
C TYR A 158 19.62 -13.66 13.93
N ARG A 159 19.72 -14.98 13.68
CA ARG A 159 19.73 -16.01 14.74
C ARG A 159 20.92 -15.86 15.67
N ASP A 160 22.11 -15.55 15.14
CA ASP A 160 23.29 -15.29 15.96
C ASP A 160 23.08 -14.08 16.89
N SER A 161 22.52 -12.98 16.35
CA SER A 161 22.16 -11.79 17.12
C SER A 161 21.09 -12.08 18.18
N LEU A 162 20.04 -12.81 17.80
CA LEU A 162 18.99 -13.28 18.73
C LEU A 162 19.56 -14.05 19.91
N LEU A 163 20.51 -14.95 19.69
CA LEU A 163 21.10 -15.76 20.74
C LEU A 163 21.97 -14.95 21.71
N ILE A 164 22.52 -13.81 21.26
CA ILE A 164 23.25 -12.87 22.11
C ILE A 164 22.28 -12.16 23.07
N HIS A 165 21.10 -11.75 22.57
CA HIS A 165 20.13 -11.01 23.35
C HIS A 165 19.17 -11.88 24.17
N ILE A 166 18.82 -13.06 23.65
CA ILE A 166 17.83 -13.99 24.24
C ILE A 166 18.38 -15.42 24.15
N PRO A 167 19.37 -15.77 25.00
CA PRO A 167 19.98 -17.10 24.97
C PRO A 167 19.00 -18.23 25.30
N ALA A 168 17.88 -17.91 25.97
CA ALA A 168 16.83 -18.86 26.31
C ALA A 168 16.11 -19.49 25.09
N LEU A 169 16.25 -18.90 23.90
CA LEU A 169 15.69 -19.44 22.66
C LEU A 169 16.57 -20.50 21.99
N ARG A 170 17.81 -20.70 22.44
CA ARG A 170 18.73 -21.71 21.88
C ARG A 170 18.14 -23.11 21.71
N PRO A 171 17.52 -23.74 22.72
CA PRO A 171 16.98 -25.09 22.56
C PRO A 171 15.85 -25.17 21.54
N LEU A 172 15.15 -24.05 21.29
CA LEU A 172 14.08 -23.99 20.32
C LEU A 172 14.61 -23.84 18.89
N ILE A 173 15.67 -23.06 18.71
CA ILE A 173 16.35 -22.88 17.42
C ILE A 173 17.06 -24.19 17.00
N GLU A 174 17.72 -24.87 17.95
CA GLU A 174 18.41 -26.13 17.69
C GLU A 174 17.47 -27.33 17.48
N ALA A 175 16.22 -27.23 17.96
CA ALA A 175 15.19 -28.24 17.74
C ALA A 175 14.59 -28.19 16.32
N GLU A 176 14.84 -27.13 15.54
CA GLU A 176 14.44 -27.11 14.13
C GLU A 176 15.34 -28.05 13.31
N PRO A 177 14.77 -29.04 12.60
CA PRO A 177 15.56 -29.94 11.77
C PRO A 177 16.21 -29.18 10.60
N PRO A 178 17.49 -29.44 10.28
CA PRO A 178 18.21 -28.78 9.18
C PRO A 178 17.66 -29.12 7.80
N GLU A 179 16.77 -30.13 7.72
CA GLU A 179 16.25 -30.69 6.47
C GLU A 179 14.91 -30.07 6.02
N CYS A 180 14.32 -29.16 6.81
CA CYS A 180 12.99 -28.62 6.50
C CYS A 180 13.05 -27.24 5.84
N THR A 181 12.84 -27.25 4.53
CA THR A 181 12.02 -26.27 3.78
C THR A 181 12.72 -24.95 3.42
N SER A 182 12.37 -24.42 2.24
CA SER A 182 12.93 -23.22 1.64
C SER A 182 13.13 -22.05 2.62
N PRO A 183 14.15 -21.18 2.42
CA PRO A 183 14.42 -20.03 3.30
C PRO A 183 13.23 -19.10 3.50
N GLU A 184 12.27 -19.17 2.58
CA GLU A 184 11.00 -18.47 2.56
C GLU A 184 10.01 -18.90 3.66
N THR A 185 10.16 -20.10 4.21
CA THR A 185 9.23 -20.68 5.21
C THR A 185 9.88 -20.90 6.57
N MET A 186 11.14 -20.53 6.69
CA MET A 186 11.94 -20.69 7.91
C MET A 186 11.38 -19.77 9.02
N ASN A 187 11.15 -20.34 10.21
CA ASN A 187 10.61 -19.56 11.32
C ASN A 187 11.64 -18.55 11.83
N LEU A 188 11.17 -17.34 12.09
CA LEU A 188 11.96 -16.22 12.61
C LEU A 188 11.82 -16.07 14.14
N PHE A 189 11.11 -16.98 14.80
CA PHE A 189 10.94 -17.05 16.28
C PHE A 189 10.51 -15.71 16.89
N LEU A 190 9.40 -15.16 16.38
CA LEU A 190 8.77 -13.98 16.91
C LEU A 190 8.19 -14.22 18.30
N PRO A 191 8.22 -13.25 19.23
CA PRO A 191 7.25 -13.20 20.32
C PRO A 191 5.84 -13.63 19.90
N SER A 192 5.31 -13.14 18.77
CA SER A 192 4.00 -13.55 18.25
C SER A 192 3.91 -14.97 17.65
N SER A 193 5.02 -15.57 17.21
CA SER A 193 5.07 -16.93 16.66
C SER A 193 5.45 -17.99 17.71
N LEU A 194 5.75 -17.55 18.93
CA LEU A 194 6.11 -18.38 20.06
C LEU A 194 4.88 -18.73 20.89
N ASN A 195 4.95 -19.84 21.62
CA ASN A 195 3.89 -20.25 22.54
C ASN A 195 3.89 -19.34 23.78
N GLU A 196 2.75 -19.22 24.46
CA GLU A 196 2.61 -18.42 25.70
C GLU A 196 3.64 -18.82 26.78
N ARG A 197 4.04 -20.10 26.84
CA ARG A 197 5.08 -20.60 27.76
C ARG A 197 6.48 -20.06 27.47
N SER A 198 6.76 -19.71 26.22
CA SER A 198 8.01 -19.07 25.80
C SER A 198 8.01 -17.56 26.01
N HIS A 199 6.84 -16.93 26.22
CA HIS A 199 6.78 -15.48 26.46
C HIS A 199 7.42 -15.10 27.79
N THR A 200 7.43 -16.02 28.78
CA THR A 200 8.13 -15.79 30.06
C THR A 200 9.65 -15.77 29.92
N LEU A 201 10.19 -16.25 28.79
CA LEU A 201 11.63 -16.29 28.50
C LEU A 201 12.09 -15.04 27.73
N ILE A 202 11.15 -14.20 27.29
CA ILE A 202 11.40 -13.04 26.43
C ILE A 202 11.24 -11.76 27.25
N PRO A 203 12.11 -10.75 27.07
CA PRO A 203 11.93 -9.45 27.69
C PRO A 203 10.59 -8.80 27.27
N THR A 204 9.83 -8.29 28.23
CA THR A 204 8.55 -7.60 27.98
C THR A 204 8.70 -6.41 27.01
N GLU A 205 9.84 -5.73 27.06
CA GLU A 205 10.16 -4.60 26.17
C GLU A 205 10.16 -5.00 24.70
N LEU A 206 10.63 -6.22 24.38
CA LEU A 206 10.62 -6.73 23.01
C LEU A 206 9.20 -7.00 22.51
N ILE A 207 8.34 -7.53 23.39
CA ILE A 207 6.94 -7.82 23.07
C ILE A 207 6.21 -6.51 22.75
N GLN A 208 6.37 -5.50 23.60
CA GLN A 208 5.75 -4.19 23.40
C GLN A 208 6.24 -3.50 22.12
N LEU A 209 7.54 -3.61 21.82
CA LEU A 209 8.12 -3.03 20.62
C LEU A 209 7.62 -3.73 19.35
N GLU A 210 7.50 -5.05 19.39
CA GLU A 210 6.89 -5.83 18.32
C GLU A 210 5.42 -5.45 18.10
N ASP A 211 4.62 -5.38 19.17
CA ASP A 211 3.21 -5.00 19.10
C ASP A 211 3.04 -3.61 18.49
N ARG A 212 3.88 -2.65 18.90
CA ARG A 212 3.89 -1.28 18.35
C ARG A 212 4.17 -1.28 16.85
N LEU A 213 5.18 -2.04 16.39
CA LEU A 213 5.52 -2.09 14.96
C LEU A 213 4.45 -2.81 14.13
N HIS A 214 3.91 -3.91 14.63
CA HIS A 214 2.83 -4.64 13.96
C HIS A 214 1.56 -3.81 13.84
N PHE A 215 1.17 -3.08 14.89
CA PHE A 215 0.02 -2.18 14.85
C PHE A 215 0.12 -1.19 13.69
N VAL A 216 1.30 -0.60 13.51
CA VAL A 216 1.57 0.37 12.45
C VAL A 216 1.59 -0.31 11.08
N GLN A 217 2.21 -1.49 10.96
CA GLN A 217 2.22 -2.27 9.72
C GLN A 217 0.80 -2.65 9.26
N VAL A 218 -0.07 -3.06 10.20
CA VAL A 218 -1.48 -3.37 9.91
C VAL A 218 -2.22 -2.11 9.45
N HIS A 219 -2.02 -0.98 10.12
CA HIS A 219 -2.66 0.27 9.75
C HIS A 219 -2.21 0.76 8.35
N GLU A 220 -0.92 0.67 8.06
CA GLU A 220 -0.35 1.04 6.76
C GLU A 220 -0.85 0.11 5.64
N SER A 221 -0.83 -1.21 5.85
CA SER A 221 -1.34 -2.17 4.87
C SER A 221 -2.84 -2.04 4.62
N LEU A 222 -3.64 -1.77 5.66
CA LEU A 222 -5.06 -1.44 5.53
C LEU A 222 -5.26 -0.19 4.67
N SER A 223 -4.48 0.86 4.94
CA SER A 223 -4.54 2.12 4.19
C SER A 223 -4.18 1.93 2.71
N GLN A 224 -3.13 1.15 2.44
CA GLN A 224 -2.74 0.77 1.08
C GLN A 224 -3.84 -0.02 0.37
N LEU A 225 -4.44 -1.00 1.05
CA LEU A 225 -5.55 -1.80 0.51
C LEU A 225 -6.74 -0.90 0.18
N GLN A 226 -7.14 -0.01 1.10
CA GLN A 226 -8.23 0.93 0.85
C GLN A 226 -7.93 1.84 -0.36
N ALA A 227 -6.70 2.36 -0.48
CA ALA A 227 -6.28 3.16 -1.63
C ALA A 227 -6.35 2.35 -2.95
N GLN A 228 -5.91 1.09 -2.94
CA GLN A 228 -6.00 0.19 -4.09
C GLN A 228 -7.46 -0.14 -4.45
N LEU A 229 -8.34 -0.38 -3.47
CA LEU A 229 -9.76 -0.61 -3.72
C LEU A 229 -10.46 0.64 -4.26
N ARG A 230 -10.15 1.82 -3.72
CA ARG A 230 -10.67 3.10 -4.22
C ARG A 230 -10.22 3.32 -5.67
N SER A 231 -8.93 3.21 -5.97
CA SER A 231 -8.42 3.37 -7.33
C SER A 231 -9.05 2.36 -8.29
N ARG A 232 -9.15 1.09 -7.89
CA ARG A 232 -9.84 0.05 -8.64
C ARG A 232 -11.29 0.43 -8.92
N SER A 233 -12.04 0.88 -7.92
CA SER A 233 -13.45 1.28 -8.10
C SER A 233 -13.63 2.39 -9.13
N VAL A 234 -12.73 3.38 -9.13
CA VAL A 234 -12.71 4.48 -10.10
C VAL A 234 -12.38 3.95 -11.51
N VAL A 235 -11.36 3.10 -11.62
CA VAL A 235 -10.97 2.49 -12.90
C VAL A 235 -12.12 1.66 -13.48
N TYR A 236 -12.78 0.80 -12.68
CA TYR A 236 -13.90 -0.02 -13.17
C TYR A 236 -15.10 0.82 -13.63
N LYS A 237 -15.42 1.92 -12.96
CA LYS A 237 -16.48 2.85 -13.37
C LYS A 237 -16.14 3.56 -14.69
N ASN A 238 -14.88 3.92 -14.89
CA ASN A 238 -14.45 4.71 -16.04
C ASN A 238 -14.02 3.87 -17.27
N THR A 239 -13.63 2.61 -17.07
CA THR A 239 -13.22 1.69 -18.15
C THR A 239 -14.39 0.95 -18.79
N SER A 240 -15.51 0.78 -18.09
CA SER A 240 -16.69 0.07 -18.62
C SER A 240 -17.58 0.93 -19.53
N HIS A 241 -17.43 2.27 -19.53
CA HIS A 241 -18.33 3.17 -20.24
C HIS A 241 -17.69 4.19 -21.21
N LEU A 242 -16.37 4.15 -21.46
CA LEU A 242 -15.72 5.08 -22.39
C LEU A 242 -14.62 4.43 -23.27
N GLN A 243 -15.06 4.05 -24.47
CA GLN A 243 -14.42 4.17 -25.80
C GLN A 243 -13.16 3.36 -26.16
N PRO A 244 -13.10 2.84 -27.42
CA PRO A 244 -11.84 2.41 -28.02
C PRO A 244 -10.87 3.59 -28.02
N SER A 245 -9.61 3.30 -27.68
CA SER A 245 -8.53 4.29 -27.68
C SER A 245 -8.58 5.13 -28.95
N GLN A 246 -8.53 6.45 -28.82
CA GLN A 246 -8.24 7.37 -29.90
C GLN A 246 -6.97 6.88 -30.63
N GLY A 247 -7.14 6.20 -31.77
CA GLY A 247 -6.02 5.63 -32.51
C GLY A 247 -6.40 4.41 -33.33
N ASN A 248 -7.23 4.60 -34.38
CA ASN A 248 -7.10 3.99 -35.70
C ASN A 248 -8.39 4.20 -36.50
N VAL A 249 -8.54 5.39 -37.07
CA VAL A 249 -9.34 5.57 -38.29
C VAL A 249 -8.38 6.10 -39.33
N TYR A 250 -7.68 5.19 -40.00
CA TYR A 250 -7.02 5.48 -41.26
C TYR A 250 -7.56 4.55 -42.35
N LYS A 251 -8.35 5.18 -43.21
CA LYS A 251 -8.43 5.03 -44.66
C LYS A 251 -8.65 3.62 -45.22
N ASN A 252 -9.84 3.43 -45.78
CA ASN A 252 -9.94 2.87 -47.13
C ASN A 252 -11.20 3.44 -47.78
N GLU A 253 -11.04 4.49 -48.57
CA GLU A 253 -12.07 4.89 -49.54
C GLU A 253 -11.41 5.74 -50.65
N TYR A 254 -11.61 5.25 -51.88
CA TYR A 254 -11.40 5.87 -53.20
C TYR A 254 -9.99 6.01 -53.76
N ALA A 255 -9.61 5.00 -54.57
CA ALA A 255 -8.80 5.19 -55.77
C ALA A 255 -9.75 5.54 -56.94
N PRO A 256 -9.57 6.67 -57.65
CA PRO A 256 -10.21 6.88 -58.94
C PRO A 256 -9.36 6.24 -60.05
N GLY A 257 -10.03 5.51 -60.94
CA GLY A 257 -9.46 4.96 -62.16
C GLY A 257 -8.94 6.06 -63.10
N GLN A 258 -7.89 5.72 -63.83
CA GLN A 258 -7.47 6.42 -65.03
C GLN A 258 -7.56 5.44 -66.19
N ASP A 259 -8.47 5.74 -67.12
CA ASP A 259 -8.26 5.50 -68.54
C ASP A 259 -7.23 6.50 -69.09
#